data_AF-A0A836UAT3-F1
#
_entry.id   AF-A0A836UAT3-F1
#
_cell.length_a   1.000
_cell.length_b   1.000
_cell.length_c   1.000
_cell.angle_alpha   90.00
_cell.angle_beta   90.00
_cell.angle_gamma   90.00
#
_symmetry.space_group_name_H-M   'P 1'
#
loop_
_entity.id
_entity.type
_entity.pdbx_description
1 polymer ?
#
loop_
_entity_poly.entity_id
_entity_poly.type
_entity_poly.pdbx_seq_one_letter_code
_entity_poly.pdbx_strand_id
1 'polypeptide(L)'
;MTTVARLSVWVPPERQGQMWFGSIGGGVSRYDGELFTTFTTRDGLAGNDVLCILENRSGRLWLGTADGVSRWDGQRFVNFSPDYADERGLNRANIGASGTARST
;
A
#
# COMPACT_ATOMS: atom_id res chain seq x y z
N MET A 1 20.40 -17.20 -16.07
CA MET A 1 19.52 -17.83 -15.06
C MET A 1 18.59 -16.72 -14.57
N THR A 2 17.39 -16.63 -15.14
CA THR A 2 16.47 -15.51 -14.93
C THR A 2 15.84 -15.62 -13.54
N THR A 3 16.03 -14.61 -12.71
CA THR A 3 15.39 -14.52 -11.40
C THR A 3 13.89 -14.33 -11.63
N VAL A 4 13.09 -15.32 -11.24
CA VAL A 4 11.64 -15.17 -11.07
C VAL A 4 11.41 -14.37 -9.79
N ALA A 5 10.74 -13.22 -9.91
CA ALA A 5 10.27 -12.45 -8.76
C ALA A 5 9.37 -13.36 -7.90
N ARG A 6 9.79 -13.61 -6.67
CA ARG A 6 9.06 -14.45 -5.72
C ARG A 6 7.97 -13.59 -5.06
N LEU A 7 6.74 -13.73 -5.54
CA LEU A 7 5.55 -13.25 -4.82
C LEU A 7 5.48 -14.00 -3.48
N SER A 8 5.71 -13.29 -2.37
CA SER A 8 5.63 -13.84 -1.03
C SER A 8 4.32 -13.37 -0.41
N VAL A 9 3.40 -14.29 -0.14
CA VAL A 9 2.23 -14.03 0.71
C VAL A 9 2.58 -14.47 2.13
N TRP A 10 2.48 -13.56 3.10
CA TRP A 10 2.62 -13.85 4.53
C TRP A 10 1.34 -13.44 5.25
N VAL A 11 0.78 -14.32 6.08
CA VAL A 11 -0.48 -14.11 6.81
C VAL A 11 -0.23 -14.18 8.31
N PRO A 12 -0.41 -13.08 9.08
CA PRO A 12 -0.37 -13.11 10.53
C PRO A 12 -1.63 -13.78 11.15
N PRO A 13 -1.50 -14.41 12.33
CA PRO A 13 -2.56 -15.22 12.95
C PRO A 13 -3.81 -14.45 13.43
N GLU A 14 -3.82 -13.11 13.39
CA GLU A 14 -4.94 -12.27 13.86
C GLU A 14 -5.88 -11.82 12.72
N ARG A 15 -5.52 -12.09 11.46
CA ARG A 15 -6.31 -11.82 10.24
C ARG A 15 -6.64 -13.11 9.48
N GLN A 16 -7.02 -14.16 10.19
CA GLN A 16 -7.41 -15.43 9.56
C GLN A 16 -8.62 -15.19 8.64
N GLY A 17 -8.38 -15.13 7.32
CA GLY A 17 -9.41 -15.01 6.29
C GLY A 17 -9.23 -13.83 5.32
N GLN A 18 -8.51 -12.77 5.69
CA GLN A 18 -8.32 -11.62 4.80
C GLN A 18 -7.07 -11.75 3.95
N MET A 19 -7.23 -11.91 2.64
CA MET A 19 -6.13 -11.97 1.67
C MET A 19 -6.22 -10.81 0.69
N TRP A 20 -5.08 -10.31 0.24
CA TRP A 20 -5.00 -9.21 -0.72
C TRP A 20 -4.15 -9.60 -1.91
N PHE A 21 -4.62 -9.24 -3.11
CA PHE A 21 -4.01 -9.61 -4.38
C PHE A 21 -3.86 -8.36 -5.25
N GLY A 22 -2.63 -8.04 -5.62
CA GLY A 22 -2.33 -6.98 -6.58
C GLY A 22 -2.43 -7.51 -8.00
N SER A 23 -2.94 -6.70 -8.91
CA SER A 23 -2.98 -6.99 -10.34
C SER A 23 -2.40 -5.83 -11.14
N ILE A 24 -1.97 -6.13 -12.36
CA ILE A 24 -1.59 -5.13 -13.36
C ILE A 24 -2.86 -4.77 -14.14
N GLY A 25 -3.25 -3.50 -14.12
CA GLY A 25 -4.41 -2.92 -14.79
C GLY A 25 -5.75 -3.11 -14.08
N GLY A 26 -5.87 -4.09 -13.17
CA GLY A 26 -7.12 -4.47 -12.51
C GLY A 26 -7.31 -3.95 -11.09
N GLY A 27 -6.31 -3.26 -10.52
CA GLY A 27 -6.34 -2.79 -9.13
C GLY A 27 -5.97 -3.86 -8.11
N VAL A 28 -6.52 -3.75 -6.89
CA VAL A 28 -6.31 -4.69 -5.80
C VAL A 28 -7.59 -5.43 -5.43
N SER A 29 -7.52 -6.74 -5.28
CA SER A 29 -8.64 -7.56 -4.79
C SER A 29 -8.41 -8.00 -3.35
N ARG A 30 -9.43 -7.85 -2.51
CA ARG A 30 -9.51 -8.38 -1.14
C ARG A 30 -10.43 -9.59 -1.12
N TYR A 31 -9.96 -10.69 -0.58
CA TYR A 31 -10.78 -11.83 -0.18
C TYR A 31 -11.02 -11.76 1.32
N ASP A 32 -12.25 -11.87 1.79
CA ASP A 32 -12.59 -11.84 3.22
C ASP A 32 -12.81 -13.22 3.86
N GLY A 33 -12.69 -14.29 3.07
CA GLY A 33 -13.04 -15.65 3.48
C GLY A 33 -14.22 -16.22 2.70
N GLU A 34 -15.03 -15.36 2.09
CA GLU A 34 -16.22 -15.74 1.31
C GLU A 34 -16.27 -15.06 -0.06
N LEU A 35 -15.98 -13.76 -0.13
CA LEU A 35 -16.15 -12.93 -1.32
C LEU A 35 -14.87 -12.19 -1.71
N PHE A 36 -14.70 -12.01 -3.02
CA PHE A 36 -13.70 -11.10 -3.58
C PHE A 36 -14.31 -9.73 -3.81
N THR A 37 -13.67 -8.69 -3.28
CA THR A 37 -13.96 -7.28 -3.57
C THR A 37 -12.76 -6.67 -4.26
N THR A 38 -12.95 -6.07 -5.44
CA THR A 38 -11.87 -5.39 -6.17
C THR A 38 -11.99 -3.89 -6.03
N PHE A 39 -10.87 -3.24 -5.73
CA PHE A 39 -10.74 -1.80 -5.61
C PHE A 39 -9.84 -1.26 -6.71
N THR A 40 -10.28 -0.18 -7.32
CA THR A 40 -9.63 0.51 -8.44
C THR A 40 -9.41 1.98 -8.09
N THR A 41 -8.86 2.76 -9.02
CA THR A 41 -8.78 4.22 -8.90
C THR A 41 -10.15 4.88 -8.70
N ARG A 42 -11.25 4.26 -9.16
CA ARG A 42 -12.62 4.73 -8.88
C ARG A 42 -13.00 4.63 -7.41
N ASP A 43 -12.36 3.70 -6.68
CA ASP A 43 -12.59 3.42 -5.27
C ASP A 43 -11.55 4.12 -4.36
N GLY A 44 -10.71 4.96 -4.97
CA GLY A 44 -9.70 5.76 -4.27
C GLY A 44 -8.29 5.16 -4.23
N LEU A 45 -8.02 4.06 -4.94
CA LEU A 45 -6.65 3.55 -5.11
C LEU A 45 -5.80 4.55 -5.91
N ALA A 46 -4.52 4.71 -5.59
CA ALA A 46 -3.63 5.65 -6.27
C ALA A 46 -3.40 5.30 -7.75
N GLY A 47 -3.33 4.01 -8.08
CA GLY A 47 -3.14 3.51 -9.45
C GLY A 47 -3.65 2.08 -9.59
N ASN A 48 -4.09 1.70 -10.80
CA ASN A 48 -4.64 0.35 -11.04
C ASN A 48 -3.57 -0.72 -11.25
N ASP A 49 -2.31 -0.32 -11.43
CA ASP A 49 -1.17 -1.22 -11.49
C ASP A 49 -0.58 -1.40 -10.09
N VAL A 50 -0.98 -2.46 -9.39
CA VAL A 50 -0.53 -2.76 -8.03
C VAL A 50 0.67 -3.68 -8.08
N LEU A 51 1.84 -3.14 -7.72
CA LEU A 51 3.14 -3.79 -7.86
C LEU A 51 3.58 -4.51 -6.58
N CYS A 52 3.18 -4.00 -5.41
CA CYS A 52 3.50 -4.62 -4.14
C CYS A 52 2.46 -4.32 -3.07
N ILE A 53 2.33 -5.23 -2.11
CA ILE A 53 1.45 -5.11 -0.95
C ILE A 53 2.26 -5.44 0.30
N LEU A 54 2.20 -4.57 1.30
CA LEU A 54 2.93 -4.71 2.56
C LEU A 54 2.00 -4.43 3.72
N GLU A 55 1.95 -5.36 4.67
CA GLU A 55 1.30 -5.13 5.96
C GLU A 55 2.34 -4.74 7.01
N ASN A 56 2.08 -3.69 7.78
CA ASN A 56 2.92 -3.35 8.92
C ASN A 56 2.44 -4.03 10.22
N ARG A 57 3.26 -4.00 11.27
CA ARG A 57 2.93 -4.63 12.57
C ARG A 57 1.69 -4.04 13.26
N SER A 58 1.25 -2.86 12.86
CA SER A 58 0.02 -2.23 13.36
C SER A 58 -1.24 -2.63 12.56
N GLY A 59 -1.11 -3.59 11.63
CA GLY A 59 -2.21 -4.08 10.81
C GLY A 59 -2.63 -3.15 9.66
N ARG A 60 -1.81 -2.15 9.32
CA ARG A 60 -2.07 -1.24 8.19
C ARG A 60 -1.48 -1.82 6.92
N LEU A 61 -2.30 -1.83 5.86
CA LEU A 61 -1.88 -2.30 4.54
C LEU A 61 -1.39 -1.13 3.70
N TRP A 62 -0.27 -1.32 3.03
CA TRP A 62 0.33 -0.40 2.08
C TRP A 62 0.40 -1.06 0.72
N LEU A 63 0.03 -0.33 -0.32
CA LEU A 63 0.01 -0.78 -1.70
C LEU A 63 0.89 0.16 -2.52
N GLY A 64 1.97 -0.39 -3.09
CA GLY A 64 2.77 0.31 -4.07
C GLY A 64 2.13 0.15 -5.44
N THR A 65 1.76 1.27 -6.05
CA THR A 65 1.17 1.32 -7.39
C THR A 65 2.11 2.06 -8.34
N ALA A 66 1.91 1.94 -9.65
CA ALA A 66 2.68 2.70 -10.63
C ALA A 66 2.56 4.23 -10.44
N ASP A 67 1.43 4.71 -9.93
CA ASP A 67 1.10 6.13 -9.81
C ASP A 67 1.31 6.70 -8.38
N GLY A 68 1.83 5.90 -7.46
CA GLY A 68 2.08 6.31 -6.07
C GLY A 68 1.81 5.21 -5.05
N VAL A 69 1.69 5.59 -3.78
CA VAL A 69 1.47 4.64 -2.68
C VAL A 69 0.08 4.85 -2.08
N SER A 70 -0.70 3.78 -1.93
CA SER A 70 -1.98 3.80 -1.21
C SER A 70 -1.85 3.10 0.13
N ARG A 71 -2.52 3.62 1.16
CA ARG A 71 -2.63 2.95 2.47
C ARG A 71 -4.08 2.67 2.78
N TRP A 72 -4.40 1.43 3.11
CA TRP A 72 -5.71 1.01 3.60
C TRP A 72 -5.78 1.18 5.12
N ASP A 73 -6.78 1.91 5.62
CA ASP A 73 -7.02 2.12 7.04
C ASP A 73 -8.08 1.17 7.66
N GLY A 74 -8.66 0.28 6.85
CA GLY A 74 -9.78 -0.57 7.25
C GLY A 74 -11.10 -0.19 6.58
N GLN A 75 -11.21 1.06 6.09
CA GLN A 75 -12.42 1.58 5.46
C GLN A 75 -12.17 2.25 4.12
N ARG A 76 -11.03 2.93 3.96
CA ARG A 76 -10.69 3.71 2.75
C ARG A 76 -9.20 3.70 2.44
N PHE A 77 -8.87 4.16 1.24
CA PHE A 77 -7.51 4.43 0.82
C PHE A 77 -7.10 5.87 1.15
N VAL A 78 -5.87 6.00 1.66
CA VAL A 78 -5.16 7.27 1.80
C VAL A 78 -3.96 7.22 0.86
N ASN A 79 -3.90 8.14 -0.10
CA ASN A 79 -2.90 8.14 -1.15
C ASN A 79 -1.74 9.09 -0.84
N PHE A 80 -0.56 8.65 -1.21
CA PHE A 80 0.70 9.35 -1.16
C PHE A 80 1.33 9.25 -2.55
N SER A 81 0.88 10.08 -3.47
CA SER A 81 1.54 10.28 -4.76
C SER A 81 2.63 11.35 -4.58
N PRO A 82 3.76 11.25 -5.29
CA PRO A 82 4.57 12.43 -5.55
C PRO A 82 3.66 13.41 -6.29
N ASP A 83 3.42 14.59 -5.73
CA ASP A 83 2.89 15.70 -6.52
C ASP A 83 3.98 16.02 -7.55
N TYR A 84 3.89 15.42 -8.73
CA TYR A 84 4.66 15.87 -9.89
C TYR A 84 4.21 17.27 -10.36
N ALA A 85 3.11 17.79 -9.79
CA ALA A 85 2.48 19.06 -10.15
C ALA A 85 2.78 20.23 -9.20
N ASP A 86 3.44 20.02 -8.05
CA ASP A 86 3.95 21.13 -7.24
C ASP A 86 5.46 21.23 -7.43
N GLU A 87 5.93 22.39 -7.88
CA GLU A 87 7.34 22.76 -8.02
C GLU A 87 8.09 22.76 -6.66
N ARG A 88 7.42 22.38 -5.56
CA ARG A 88 7.97 22.24 -4.20
C ARG A 88 8.31 20.79 -3.87
N GLY A 89 9.28 20.26 -4.61
CA GLY A 89 9.85 18.94 -4.37
C GLY A 89 10.10 18.63 -2.88
N LEU A 90 9.64 17.44 -2.46
CA LEU A 90 10.07 16.68 -1.27
C LEU A 90 10.49 17.52 -0.04
N ASN A 91 9.53 18.10 0.69
CA ASN A 91 9.85 18.73 1.97
C ASN A 91 9.90 17.73 3.14
N ARG A 92 10.91 17.91 4.01
CA ARG A 92 11.27 17.08 5.18
C ARG A 92 10.14 16.81 6.19
N ALA A 93 8.98 17.45 6.04
CA ALA A 93 7.82 17.26 6.90
C ALA A 93 7.14 15.88 6.73
N ASN A 94 7.34 15.19 5.59
CA ASN A 94 6.65 13.92 5.30
C ASN A 94 7.43 12.64 5.64
N ILE A 95 8.64 12.76 6.21
CA ILE A 95 9.39 11.62 6.74
C ILE A 95 9.52 11.79 8.25
N GLY A 96 8.46 11.40 8.96
CA GLY A 96 8.48 11.29 10.40
C GLY A 96 9.44 10.19 10.85
N ALA A 97 10.71 10.54 11.08
CA ALA A 97 11.57 9.84 12.01
C ALA A 97 11.45 10.56 13.36
N SER A 98 10.58 10.06 14.23
CA SER A 98 10.57 10.45 15.64
C SER A 98 11.85 9.94 16.29
N GLY A 99 12.88 10.78 16.29
CA GLY A 99 14.13 10.58 17.03
C GLY A 99 14.43 11.85 17.79
N THR A 100 13.86 11.99 18.99
CA THR A 100 14.29 12.98 19.97
C THR A 100 15.75 12.73 20.34
N ALA A 101 16.64 13.65 19.98
CA ALA A 101 17.90 13.82 20.68
C ALA A 101 17.90 15.24 21.27
N ARG A 102 17.68 15.32 22.57
CA ARG A 102 17.88 16.55 23.36
C ARG A 102 19.37 16.90 23.31
N SER A 103 19.66 18.17 23.03
CA SER A 103 20.97 18.77 23.23
C SER A 103 21.28 18.93 24.72
N THR A 104 22.49 18.51 25.11
CA THR A 104 23.30 19.16 26.14
C THR A 104 24.71 19.29 25.59
#